data_AF-A0A2N3EZ39-F1
#
_entry.id   AF-A0A2N3EZ39-F1
#
_cell.length_a   1.000
_cell.length_b   1.000
_cell.length_c   1.000
_cell.angle_alpha   90.00
_cell.angle_beta   90.00
_cell.angle_gamma   90.00
#
_symmetry.space_group_name_H-M   'P 1'
#
loop_
_entity.id
_entity.type
_entity.pdbx_description
1 polymer ?
#
loop_
_entity_poly.entity_id
_entity_poly.type
_entity_poly.pdbx_seq_one_letter_code
_entity_poly.pdbx_strand_id
1 'polypeptide(L)'
;MLRRSHWIAVLYGLWAMLFIASTLVTAQTAPTGDGFLRGANRIWIFLKFQGGATVVAVVIWRMGRHLPNGWQRWLARLPVLFALGIVLLIVGLVAVASLESP
;
A
#
# COMPACT_ATOMS: atom_id res chain seq x y z
N MET A 1 -25.48 18.29 -2.80
CA MET A 1 -24.23 18.20 -3.61
C MET A 1 -23.07 17.84 -2.69
N LEU A 2 -22.70 16.56 -2.60
CA LEU A 2 -21.47 16.15 -1.89
C LEU A 2 -20.26 16.73 -2.65
N ARG A 3 -19.58 17.73 -2.06
CA ARG A 3 -18.36 18.30 -2.64
C ARG A 3 -17.34 17.19 -2.85
N ARG A 4 -16.64 17.21 -4.00
CA ARG A 4 -15.54 16.30 -4.39
C ARG A 4 -14.55 15.97 -3.26
N SER A 5 -14.34 16.91 -2.34
CA SER A 5 -13.52 16.75 -1.13
C SER A 5 -13.99 15.62 -0.20
N HIS A 6 -15.30 15.41 -0.04
CA HIS A 6 -15.84 14.34 0.81
C HIS A 6 -15.51 12.96 0.24
N TRP A 7 -15.63 12.78 -1.08
CA TRP A 7 -15.26 11.53 -1.74
C TRP A 7 -13.77 11.21 -1.60
N ILE A 8 -12.90 12.22 -1.71
CA ILE A 8 -11.47 12.03 -1.49
C ILE A 8 -11.21 11.61 -0.04
N ALA A 9 -11.89 12.19 0.95
CA ALA A 9 -11.78 11.79 2.34
C ALA A 9 -12.22 10.32 2.58
N VAL A 10 -13.32 9.89 1.96
CA VAL A 10 -13.78 8.49 2.01
C VAL A 10 -12.74 7.55 1.42
N LEU A 11 -12.14 7.91 0.28
CA LEU A 11 -11.07 7.12 -0.34
C LEU A 11 -9.82 7.03 0.53
N TYR A 12 -9.45 8.11 1.23
CA TYR A 12 -8.38 8.07 2.23
C TYR A 12 -8.70 7.12 3.38
N GLY A 13 -9.93 7.15 3.89
CA GLY A 13 -10.38 6.21 4.91
C GLY A 13 -10.26 4.75 4.45
N LEU A 14 -10.72 4.46 3.22
CA LEU A 14 -10.59 3.14 2.62
C LEU A 14 -9.11 2.73 2.44
N TRP A 15 -8.27 3.63 1.95
CA TRP A 15 -6.84 3.40 1.80
C TRP A 15 -6.17 3.07 3.13
N ALA A 16 -6.42 3.88 4.16
CA ALA A 16 -5.86 3.66 5.49
C ALA A 16 -6.36 2.35 6.11
N MET A 17 -7.63 2.02 5.92
CA MET A 17 -8.20 0.75 6.38
C MET A 17 -7.54 -0.44 5.69
N LEU A 18 -7.35 -0.41 4.36
CA LEU A 18 -6.64 -1.45 3.63
C LEU A 18 -5.19 -1.60 4.10
N PHE A 19 -4.53 -0.48 4.37
CA PHE A 19 -3.16 -0.48 4.88
C PHE A 19 -3.06 -1.10 6.29
N ILE A 20 -3.92 -0.67 7.22
CA ILE A 20 -3.96 -1.23 8.59
C ILE A 20 -4.37 -2.71 8.55
N ALA A 21 -5.34 -3.07 7.72
CA ALA A 21 -5.73 -4.47 7.53
C ALA A 21 -4.57 -5.30 6.97
N SER A 22 -3.76 -4.75 6.06
CA SER A 22 -2.60 -5.45 5.50
C SER A 22 -1.63 -5.92 6.58
N THR A 23 -1.38 -5.13 7.62
CA THR A 23 -0.46 -5.49 8.70
C THR A 23 -1.14 -6.38 9.74
N LEU A 24 -2.35 -6.02 10.18
CA LEU A 24 -3.07 -6.77 11.21
C LEU A 24 -3.44 -8.18 10.77
N VAL A 25 -3.96 -8.34 9.55
CA VAL A 25 -4.36 -9.66 9.02
C VAL A 25 -3.12 -10.53 8.79
N THR A 26 -2.06 -9.94 8.26
CA THR A 26 -0.79 -10.65 8.04
C THR A 26 -0.16 -11.13 9.36
N ALA A 27 -0.19 -10.30 10.40
CA ALA A 27 0.33 -10.64 11.72
C ALA A 27 -0.46 -11.76 12.40
N GLN A 28 -1.79 -11.76 12.24
CA GLN A 28 -2.68 -12.77 12.83
C GLN A 28 -2.76 -14.07 12.03
N THR A 29 -2.36 -14.06 10.76
CA THR A 29 -2.42 -15.26 9.92
C THR A 29 -1.35 -16.26 10.37
N ALA A 30 -1.73 -17.51 10.69
CA ALA A 30 -0.76 -18.56 11.00
C ALA A 30 0.15 -18.86 9.78
N PRO A 31 1.46 -19.08 9.97
CA PRO A 31 2.31 -19.51 8.87
C PRO A 31 1.88 -20.90 8.43
N THR A 32 1.54 -21.05 7.15
CA THR A 32 1.22 -22.34 6.54
C THR A 32 2.34 -22.77 5.59
N GLY A 33 2.36 -24.06 5.23
CA GLY A 33 3.36 -24.67 4.37
C GLY A 33 4.53 -25.31 5.14
N ASP A 34 5.42 -25.97 4.39
CA ASP A 34 6.54 -26.74 4.91
C ASP A 34 7.90 -26.23 4.40
N GLY A 35 8.93 -26.45 5.22
CA GLY A 35 10.31 -26.06 4.90
C GLY A 35 10.51 -24.56 4.73
N PHE A 36 11.35 -24.17 3.77
CA PHE A 36 11.75 -22.79 3.49
C PHE A 36 10.59 -21.85 3.13
N LEU A 37 9.52 -22.37 2.52
CA LEU A 37 8.35 -21.57 2.11
C LEU A 37 7.32 -21.36 3.22
N ARG A 38 7.57 -21.89 4.43
CA ARG A 38 6.66 -21.72 5.57
C ARG A 38 6.50 -20.24 5.88
N GLY A 39 5.27 -19.75 5.76
CA GLY A 39 4.95 -18.34 5.98
C GLY A 39 4.87 -17.48 4.71
N ALA A 40 5.14 -18.03 3.52
CA ALA A 40 4.92 -17.32 2.25
C ALA A 40 3.45 -16.84 2.10
N ASN A 41 2.50 -17.55 2.71
CA ASN A 41 1.10 -17.13 2.78
C ASN A 41 0.92 -15.71 3.37
N ARG A 42 1.69 -15.35 4.39
CA ARG A 42 1.65 -14.02 5.02
C ARG A 42 2.08 -12.93 4.02
N ILE A 43 3.14 -13.19 3.26
CA ILE A 43 3.62 -12.29 2.21
C ILE A 43 2.54 -12.10 1.14
N TRP A 44 1.94 -13.20 0.67
CA TRP A 44 0.87 -13.12 -0.33
C TRP A 44 -0.35 -12.36 0.15
N ILE A 45 -0.76 -12.52 1.41
CA ILE A 45 -1.86 -11.77 2.01
C ILE A 45 -1.53 -10.28 2.06
N PHE A 46 -0.34 -9.93 2.55
CA PHE A 46 0.12 -8.55 2.58
C PHE A 46 0.10 -7.91 1.17
N LEU A 47 0.66 -8.60 0.17
CA LEU A 47 0.69 -8.13 -1.21
C LEU A 47 -0.71 -7.94 -1.81
N LYS A 48 -1.69 -8.79 -1.48
CA LYS A 48 -3.09 -8.61 -1.91
C LYS A 48 -3.68 -7.30 -1.37
N PHE A 49 -3.49 -7.02 -0.08
CA PHE A 49 -3.95 -5.76 0.51
C PHE A 49 -3.20 -4.55 -0.06
N GLN A 50 -1.88 -4.65 -0.28
CA GLN A 50 -1.10 -3.58 -0.91
C GLN A 50 -1.54 -3.32 -2.35
N GLY A 51 -1.92 -4.35 -3.11
CA GLY A 51 -2.51 -4.21 -4.43
C GLY A 51 -3.81 -3.39 -4.38
N GLY A 52 -4.71 -3.74 -3.46
CA GLY A 52 -5.94 -2.97 -3.23
C GLY A 52 -5.66 -1.52 -2.82
N ALA A 53 -4.75 -1.30 -1.86
CA ALA A 53 -4.37 0.03 -1.40
C ALA A 53 -3.75 0.86 -2.54
N THR A 54 -2.95 0.25 -3.41
CA THR A 54 -2.33 0.93 -4.56
C THR A 54 -3.38 1.39 -5.56
N VAL A 55 -4.39 0.56 -5.86
CA VAL A 55 -5.53 0.96 -6.71
C VAL A 55 -6.23 2.20 -6.13
N VAL A 56 -6.52 2.19 -4.82
CA VAL A 56 -7.15 3.34 -4.16
C VAL A 56 -6.24 4.58 -4.20
N ALA A 57 -4.94 4.41 -3.98
CA ALA A 57 -3.95 5.49 -4.06
C ALA A 57 -3.94 6.17 -5.45
N VAL A 58 -4.00 5.39 -6.53
CA VAL A 58 -4.05 5.92 -7.91
C VAL A 58 -5.34 6.71 -8.15
N VAL A 59 -6.48 6.23 -7.65
CA VAL A 59 -7.77 6.93 -7.76
C VAL A 59 -7.72 8.26 -7.01
N ILE A 60 -7.21 8.28 -5.77
CA ILE A 60 -7.01 9.51 -4.98
C ILE A 60 -6.14 10.50 -5.74
N TRP A 61 -4.99 10.05 -6.27
CA TRP A 61 -4.08 10.91 -7.02
C TRP A 61 -4.75 11.50 -8.26
N ARG A 62 -5.47 10.69 -9.05
CA ARG A 62 -6.20 11.14 -10.25
C ARG A 62 -7.26 12.18 -9.91
N MET A 63 -8.01 12.00 -8.83
CA MET A 63 -9.01 12.97 -8.38
C MET A 63 -8.38 14.25 -7.81
N GLY A 64 -7.27 14.11 -7.09
CA GLY A 64 -6.54 15.21 -6.47
C GLY A 64 -5.83 16.13 -7.46
N ARG A 65 -5.50 15.67 -8.68
CA ARG A 65 -4.88 16.51 -9.72
C ARG A 65 -5.69 17.75 -10.09
N HIS A 66 -7.01 17.71 -9.91
CA HIS A 66 -7.94 18.79 -10.24
C HIS A 66 -8.27 19.71 -9.05
N LEU A 67 -7.61 19.54 -7.90
CA LEU A 67 -7.81 20.43 -6.75
C LEU A 67 -7.05 21.76 -6.94
N PRO A 68 -7.68 22.90 -6.64
CA PRO A 68 -7.06 24.22 -6.81
C PRO A 68 -5.96 24.50 -5.77
N ASN A 69 -6.03 23.88 -4.59
CA ASN A 69 -5.11 24.13 -3.48
C ASN A 69 -3.87 23.23 -3.54
N GLY A 70 -2.68 23.84 -3.61
CA GLY A 70 -1.39 23.13 -3.71
C GLY A 70 -1.14 22.11 -2.60
N TRP A 71 -1.49 22.43 -1.35
CA TRP A 71 -1.35 21.52 -0.22
C TRP A 71 -2.19 20.23 -0.37
N GLN A 72 -3.44 20.36 -0.82
CA GLN A 72 -4.32 19.20 -1.04
C GLN A 72 -3.85 18.34 -2.22
N ARG A 73 -3.24 18.97 -3.25
CA ARG A 73 -2.60 18.23 -4.36
C ARG A 73 -1.39 17.43 -3.88
N TRP A 74 -0.65 17.94 -2.90
CA TRP A 74 0.51 17.24 -2.33
C TRP A 74 0.07 16.06 -1.45
N LEU A 75 -0.95 16.26 -0.61
CA LEU A 75 -1.59 15.19 0.14
C LEU A 75 -2.01 14.05 -0.80
N ALA A 76 -2.67 14.35 -1.92
CA ALA A 76 -3.12 13.34 -2.89
C ALA A 76 -2.00 12.49 -3.51
N ARG A 77 -0.73 12.89 -3.39
CA ARG A 77 0.44 12.12 -3.83
C ARG A 77 0.97 11.18 -2.74
N LEU A 78 0.69 11.49 -1.47
CA LEU A 78 1.20 10.75 -0.31
C LEU A 78 0.91 9.24 -0.40
N PRO A 79 -0.32 8.78 -0.74
CA PRO A 79 -0.59 7.35 -0.88
C PRO A 79 0.25 6.66 -1.96
N VAL A 80 0.50 7.34 -3.08
CA VAL A 80 1.30 6.81 -4.19
C VAL A 80 2.78 6.78 -3.84
N LEU A 81 3.29 7.83 -3.19
CA LEU A 81 4.66 7.87 -2.69
C LEU A 81 4.91 6.76 -1.66
N PHE A 82 3.93 6.49 -0.80
CA PHE A 82 4.02 5.43 0.19
C PHE A 82 4.07 4.05 -0.47
N ALA A 83 3.19 3.79 -1.44
CA ALA A 83 3.22 2.56 -2.24
C ALA A 83 4.57 2.39 -2.96
N LEU A 84 5.09 3.46 -3.56
CA LEU A 84 6.41 3.46 -4.22
C LEU A 84 7.54 3.15 -3.23
N GLY A 85 7.49 3.74 -2.03
CA GLY A 85 8.46 3.47 -0.97
C GLY A 85 8.46 2.01 -0.53
N ILE A 86 7.30 1.37 -0.41
CA ILE A 86 7.20 -0.06 -0.10
C ILE A 86 7.82 -0.90 -1.21
N VAL A 87 7.54 -0.60 -2.48
CA VAL A 87 8.13 -1.30 -3.62
C VAL A 87 9.65 -1.17 -3.61
N LEU A 88 10.17 0.04 -3.43
CA LEU A 88 11.62 0.30 -3.37
C LEU A 88 12.28 -0.42 -2.19
N LEU A 89 11.63 -0.46 -1.03
CA LEU A 89 12.12 -1.20 0.13
C LEU A 89 12.21 -2.69 -0.17
N ILE A 90 11.17 -3.29 -0.74
CA ILE A 90 11.16 -4.72 -1.10
C ILE A 90 12.27 -5.02 -2.12
N VAL A 91 12.36 -4.23 -3.20
CA VAL A 91 13.39 -4.40 -4.23
C VAL A 91 14.80 -4.24 -3.64
N GLY A 92 15.00 -3.25 -2.78
CA GLY A 92 16.28 -3.01 -2.09
C GLY A 92 16.67 -4.18 -1.19
N LEU A 93 15.74 -4.72 -0.39
CA LEU A 93 15.99 -5.89 0.45
C LEU A 93 16.35 -7.13 -0.38
N VAL A 94 15.64 -7.37 -1.48
CA VAL A 94 15.93 -8.48 -2.39
C VAL A 94 17.30 -8.30 -3.05
N ALA A 95 17.65 -7.09 -3.50
CA ALA A 95 18.93 -6.80 -4.11
C ALA A 95 20.08 -7.03 -3.13
N VAL A 96 19.98 -6.55 -1.89
CA VAL A 96 20.98 -6.77 -0.84
C VAL A 96 21.14 -8.26 -0.54
N ALA A 97 20.04 -8.98 -0.30
CA ALA A 97 20.08 -10.43 -0.05
C ALA A 97 20.72 -11.22 -1.21
N SER A 98 20.49 -10.78 -2.45
CA SER A 98 21.07 -11.42 -3.64
C SER A 98 22.57 -11.19 -3.75
N LEU A 99 23.09 -10.06 -3.25
CA LEU A 99 24.52 -9.75 -3.22
C LEU A 99 25.25 -10.51 -2.10
N GLU A 100 24.55 -10.83 -1.01
CA GLU A 100 25.08 -11.59 0.13
C GLU A 100 25.01 -13.12 -0.07
N SER A 101 24.35 -13.58 -1.14
CA SER A 101 24.28 -14.99 -1.50
C SER A 101 25.59 -15.40 -2.21
N PRO A 102 26.41 -16.32 -1.66
CA PRO A 102 27.68 -16.74 -2.25
C PRO A 102 27.52 -17.57 -3.54
#